data_AF-X6MN97-F1
#
_entry.id   AF-X6MN97-F1
#
_cell.length_a   1.000
_cell.length_b   1.000
_cell.length_c   1.000
_cell.angle_alpha   90.00
_cell.angle_beta   90.00
_cell.angle_gamma   90.00
#
_symmetry.space_group_name_H-M   'P 1'
#
loop_
_entity.id
_entity.type
_entity.pdbx_description
1 polymer ?
#
loop_
_entity_poly.entity_id
_entity_poly.type
_entity_poly.pdbx_seq_one_letter_code
_entity_poly.pdbx_strand_id
1 'polypeptide(L)'
;MSSYKAFVYFEGKAHEITLVSIHLTRLKEEVLKIINTKDNNNKTRNSKSHFKIVDTNDQELTNDQQLKISFETQPVFLFVYFINNNDNDEKKYPEDKKKKEDNEGYKIMNPLVLLTGASKYDRLDYLPEVKIDLIMFRNLFEEVYGYEVYSTYDPNKPETELLTLHQLNLFLMQHYTNNNEKNYDSFIFVWCGHGNTTSEEGDILITSDDNKYKSFKKVQELFTYDTNRFLNKPKIFIKNIYRENEQSQEQQWHNNEPDTFIILSTTPGKLIFEKGSYFTECFCNIMSQNIKLPKLKSLDSNIMLISKLIEQKELTGQIIQVITVCDQHVFLYNKDYSNINIEIDQDFLWNETNKKAHEMVNEMINKRKQGIIVVAKNNDQLETLNEQLPSRNMPFSMMITSIEHMKKRLTLGQYSIYSFY
;
A
#
# COMPACT_ATOMS: atom_id res chain seq x y z
N MET A 1 11.90 31.73 24.20
CA MET A 1 10.65 31.45 23.45
C MET A 1 10.77 30.02 22.94
N SER A 2 9.84 29.14 23.30
CA SER A 2 9.77 27.81 22.70
C SER A 2 9.35 27.94 21.24
N SER A 3 10.05 27.26 20.34
CA SER A 3 9.67 27.15 18.93
C SER A 3 9.05 25.77 18.68
N TYR A 4 8.17 25.70 17.68
CA TYR A 4 7.49 24.47 17.29
C TYR A 4 8.05 23.99 15.95
N LYS A 5 8.61 22.79 15.93
CA LYS A 5 9.15 22.17 14.72
C LYS A 5 8.10 21.29 14.05
N ALA A 6 8.00 21.38 12.73
CA ALA A 6 7.18 20.49 11.92
C ALA A 6 7.86 20.18 10.59
N PHE A 7 7.53 19.03 10.01
CA PHE A 7 7.95 18.66 8.67
C PHE A 7 6.77 18.79 7.70
N VAL A 8 6.93 19.65 6.70
CA VAL A 8 5.95 19.86 5.62
C VAL A 8 6.38 19.05 4.40
N TYR A 9 5.51 18.18 3.93
CA TYR A 9 5.70 17.37 2.73
C TYR A 9 5.01 18.01 1.54
N PHE A 10 5.80 18.31 0.52
CA PHE A 10 5.35 18.93 -0.72
C PHE A 10 6.11 18.32 -1.90
N GLU A 11 5.38 17.81 -2.90
CA GLU A 11 5.95 17.16 -4.10
C GLU A 11 7.01 16.08 -3.79
N GLY A 12 6.72 15.22 -2.80
CA GLY A 12 7.62 14.14 -2.41
C GLY A 12 8.90 14.56 -1.67
N LYS A 13 9.05 15.85 -1.32
CA LYS A 13 10.17 16.35 -0.51
C LYS A 13 9.70 16.80 0.87
N ALA A 14 10.51 16.51 1.88
CA ALA A 14 10.32 16.97 3.25
C ALA A 14 11.01 18.32 3.47
N HIS A 15 10.31 19.26 4.07
CA HIS A 15 10.83 20.58 4.45
C HIS A 15 10.63 20.78 5.95
N GLU A 16 11.71 20.90 6.72
CA GLU A 16 11.62 21.28 8.13
C GLU A 16 11.26 22.77 8.22
N ILE A 17 10.21 23.09 8.97
CA ILE A 17 9.80 24.45 9.29
C ILE A 17 9.82 24.66 10.80
N THR A 18 10.12 25.89 11.21
CA THR A 18 10.07 26.30 12.60
C THR A 18 9.03 27.41 12.76
N LEU A 19 7.98 27.13 13.53
CA LEU A 19 6.91 28.07 13.84
C LEU A 19 7.17 28.72 15.20
N VAL A 20 7.06 30.05 15.26
CA VAL A 20 7.15 30.83 16.52
C VAL A 20 5.85 30.67 17.34
N SER A 21 4.74 30.35 16.69
CA SER A 21 3.44 30.11 17.31
C SER A 21 2.59 29.17 16.46
N ILE A 22 1.75 28.36 17.11
CA ILE A 22 0.85 27.41 16.44
C ILE A 22 -0.40 28.15 15.94
N HIS A 23 -0.25 28.87 14.83
CA HIS A 23 -1.35 29.48 14.09
C HIS A 23 -1.33 28.99 12.64
N LEU A 24 -2.49 28.57 12.13
CA LEU A 24 -2.65 28.04 10.78
C LEU A 24 -2.27 29.06 9.71
N THR A 25 -2.50 30.35 9.97
CA THR A 25 -2.05 31.43 9.10
C THR A 25 -0.53 31.47 8.95
N ARG A 26 0.22 31.33 10.04
CA ARG A 26 1.68 31.27 10.02
C ARG A 26 2.21 30.04 9.32
N LEU A 27 1.58 28.88 9.55
CA LEU A 27 1.90 27.66 8.82
C LEU A 27 1.70 27.84 7.31
N LYS A 28 0.57 28.42 6.88
CA LYS A 28 0.30 28.69 5.46
C LYS A 28 1.33 29.65 4.84
N GLU A 29 1.80 30.64 5.59
CA GLU A 29 2.89 31.54 5.15
C GLU A 29 4.20 30.77 4.90
N GLU A 30 4.60 29.86 5.80
CA GLU A 30 5.81 29.04 5.61
C GLU A 30 5.66 28.05 4.43
N VAL A 31 4.49 27.43 4.27
CA VAL A 31 4.19 26.56 3.12
C VAL A 31 4.29 27.34 1.80
N LEU A 32 3.79 28.57 1.75
CA LEU A 32 3.90 29.42 0.57
C LEU A 32 5.36 29.75 0.21
N LYS A 33 6.24 29.93 1.21
CA LYS A 33 7.68 30.11 0.94
C LYS A 33 8.28 28.87 0.28
N ILE A 34 7.94 27.68 0.76
CA ILE A 34 8.40 26.40 0.19
C ILE A 34 7.96 26.29 -1.28
N ILE A 35 6.67 26.55 -1.56
CA ILE A 35 6.10 26.49 -2.91
C ILE A 35 6.81 27.49 -3.84
N ASN A 36 6.95 28.75 -3.41
CA ASN A 36 7.50 29.82 -4.25
C ASN A 36 9.01 29.69 -4.51
N THR A 37 9.76 29.04 -3.62
CA THR A 37 11.22 28.91 -3.77
C THR A 37 11.61 28.09 -5.01
N LYS A 38 10.73 27.21 -5.51
CA LYS A 38 10.97 26.39 -6.71
C LYS A 38 10.70 27.12 -8.03
N ASP A 39 9.87 28.17 -8.04
CA ASP A 39 9.40 28.83 -9.28
C ASP A 39 10.40 29.82 -9.89
N ASN A 40 11.60 29.97 -9.32
CA ASN A 40 12.61 30.92 -9.81
C ASN A 40 13.13 30.65 -11.24
N ASN A 41 12.80 29.50 -11.85
CA ASN A 41 13.16 29.19 -13.24
C ASN A 41 12.05 29.46 -14.27
N ASN A 42 10.82 29.78 -13.86
CA ASN A 42 9.74 30.12 -14.79
C ASN A 42 9.02 31.39 -14.31
N LYS A 43 9.45 32.54 -14.83
CA LYS A 43 8.71 33.80 -14.70
C LYS A 43 7.29 33.57 -15.23
N THR A 44 6.29 33.98 -14.43
CA THR A 44 4.85 34.14 -14.76
C THR A 44 3.87 33.00 -14.44
N ARG A 45 4.03 32.31 -13.29
CA ARG A 45 2.84 31.87 -12.54
C ARG A 45 2.62 32.74 -11.30
N ASN A 46 2.00 33.90 -11.51
CA ASN A 46 1.24 34.56 -10.45
C ASN A 46 -0.03 33.73 -10.19
N SER A 47 0.10 32.58 -9.53
CA SER A 47 -1.08 31.87 -9.05
C SER A 47 -1.04 31.86 -7.53
N LYS A 48 -2.06 32.49 -6.94
CA LYS A 48 -2.62 32.05 -5.66
C LYS A 48 -3.03 30.59 -5.83
N SER A 49 -2.06 29.69 -5.86
CA SER A 49 -2.30 28.28 -5.96
C SER A 49 -3.08 27.94 -4.70
N HIS A 50 -4.35 27.60 -4.86
CA HIS A 50 -5.14 27.14 -3.73
C HIS A 50 -4.54 25.81 -3.32
N PHE A 51 -4.20 25.67 -2.04
CA PHE A 51 -3.70 24.44 -1.48
C PHE A 51 -4.41 24.17 -0.16
N LYS A 52 -4.54 22.89 0.17
CA LYS A 52 -4.93 22.42 1.50
C LYS A 52 -3.74 21.79 2.19
N ILE A 53 -3.74 21.88 3.52
CA ILE A 53 -2.78 21.21 4.38
C ILE A 53 -3.54 20.15 5.16
N VAL A 54 -3.04 18.93 5.19
CA VAL A 54 -3.60 17.85 6.01
C VAL A 54 -2.57 17.33 7.02
N ASP A 55 -3.05 16.70 8.08
CA ASP A 55 -2.23 16.00 9.08
C ASP A 55 -1.88 14.56 8.65
N THR A 56 -1.28 13.78 9.56
CA THR A 56 -0.92 12.36 9.36
C THR A 56 -2.12 11.43 9.15
N ASN A 57 -3.31 11.86 9.54
CA ASN A 57 -4.56 11.13 9.39
C ASN A 57 -5.34 11.58 8.14
N ASP A 58 -4.70 12.34 7.24
CA ASP A 58 -5.31 12.95 6.06
C ASP A 58 -6.49 13.90 6.38
N GLN A 59 -6.55 14.43 7.61
CA GLN A 59 -7.56 15.42 8.00
C GLN A 59 -7.12 16.83 7.62
N GLU A 60 -7.98 17.55 6.90
CA GLU A 60 -7.70 18.93 6.50
C GLU A 60 -7.66 19.88 7.70
N LEU A 61 -6.58 20.65 7.76
CA LEU A 61 -6.36 21.67 8.78
C LEU A 61 -7.00 22.99 8.33
N THR A 62 -8.19 23.23 8.87
CA THR A 62 -9.03 24.40 8.58
C THR A 62 -8.96 25.47 9.66
N ASN A 63 -8.51 25.13 10.88
CA ASN A 63 -8.40 26.07 12.00
C ASN A 63 -7.19 25.77 12.94
N ASP A 64 -6.92 26.73 13.84
CA ASP A 64 -5.80 26.66 14.79
C ASP A 64 -5.92 25.51 15.80
N GLN A 65 -7.13 25.07 16.13
CA GLN A 65 -7.35 23.99 17.11
C GLN A 65 -6.91 22.64 16.53
N GLN A 66 -7.28 22.34 15.28
CA GLN A 66 -6.82 21.14 14.57
C GLN A 66 -5.31 21.12 14.43
N LEU A 67 -4.72 22.29 14.15
CA LEU A 67 -3.27 22.43 14.10
C LEU A 67 -2.65 22.12 15.47
N LYS A 68 -3.18 22.67 16.57
CA LYS A 68 -2.69 22.37 17.94
C LYS A 68 -2.74 20.88 18.25
N ILE A 69 -3.84 20.20 17.94
CA ILE A 69 -3.98 18.74 18.13
C ILE A 69 -2.88 17.99 17.36
N SER A 70 -2.58 18.43 16.13
CA SER A 70 -1.49 17.84 15.33
C SER A 70 -0.11 18.00 15.99
N PHE A 71 0.07 19.01 16.86
CA PHE A 71 1.30 19.26 17.63
C PHE A 71 1.34 18.59 19.00
N GLU A 72 0.27 17.90 19.42
CA GLU A 72 0.28 17.09 20.66
C GLU A 72 1.14 15.82 20.48
N THR A 73 1.28 15.35 19.24
CA THR A 73 2.14 14.22 18.86
C THR A 73 3.40 14.73 18.17
N GLN A 74 4.58 14.46 18.74
CA GLN A 74 5.86 14.77 18.08
C GLN A 74 6.47 13.51 17.44
N PRO A 75 7.08 13.65 16.24
CA PRO A 75 7.16 14.88 15.42
C PRO A 75 5.90 15.13 14.61
N VAL A 76 5.72 16.39 14.22
CA VAL A 76 4.54 16.84 13.46
C VAL A 76 4.80 16.74 11.98
N PHE A 77 3.93 16.01 11.27
CA PHE A 77 3.97 15.85 9.83
C PHE A 77 2.73 16.45 9.19
N LEU A 78 2.96 17.26 8.17
CA LEU A 78 1.93 17.97 7.44
C LEU A 78 2.12 17.72 5.94
N PHE A 79 1.03 17.53 5.22
CA PHE A 79 1.06 17.27 3.78
C PHE A 79 0.33 18.36 3.03
N VAL A 80 0.92 18.85 1.94
CA VAL A 80 0.39 19.96 1.15
C VAL A 80 -0.11 19.44 -0.20
N TYR A 81 -1.37 19.72 -0.52
CA TYR A 81 -2.01 19.34 -1.78
C TYR A 81 -2.57 20.58 -2.50
N PHE A 82 -2.33 20.71 -3.81
CA PHE A 82 -2.98 21.76 -4.61
C PHE A 82 -4.44 21.43 -4.89
N ILE A 83 -5.28 22.46 -4.88
CA ILE A 83 -6.70 22.44 -5.24
C ILE A 83 -6.80 23.07 -6.64
N ASN A 84 -7.21 22.28 -7.62
CA ASN A 84 -7.52 22.80 -8.95
C ASN A 84 -8.94 23.40 -8.92
N ASN A 85 -9.04 24.72 -9.02
CA ASN A 85 -10.32 25.45 -8.94
C ASN A 85 -11.19 25.41 -10.22
N ASN A 86 -10.94 24.49 -11.15
CA ASN A 86 -11.58 24.53 -12.47
C ASN A 86 -12.97 23.85 -12.55
N ASP A 87 -13.61 23.53 -11.42
CA ASP A 87 -14.90 22.80 -11.41
C ASP A 87 -16.16 23.68 -11.55
N ASN A 88 -16.05 24.93 -12.00
CA ASN A 88 -17.20 25.86 -12.01
C ASN A 88 -17.57 26.54 -13.34
N ASP A 89 -17.00 26.14 -14.49
CA ASP A 89 -17.45 26.68 -15.79
C ASP A 89 -18.18 25.62 -16.64
N GLU A 90 -19.51 25.63 -16.55
CA GLU A 90 -20.42 25.14 -17.59
C GLU A 90 -20.19 25.93 -18.90
N LYS A 91 -19.18 25.56 -19.68
CA LYS A 91 -19.13 25.83 -21.12
C LYS A 91 -18.84 24.55 -21.86
N LYS A 92 -19.85 24.10 -22.63
CA LYS A 92 -19.78 23.10 -23.69
C LYS A 92 -18.44 23.17 -24.44
N TYR A 93 -17.57 22.21 -24.17
CA TYR A 93 -16.66 21.67 -25.17
C TYR A 93 -17.19 20.30 -25.62
N PRO A 94 -17.03 19.95 -26.90
CA PRO A 94 -17.67 18.80 -27.50
C PRO A 94 -17.03 17.53 -26.93
N GLU A 95 -17.88 16.62 -26.44
CA GLU A 95 -17.62 15.19 -26.20
C GLU A 95 -16.16 14.74 -26.36
N ASP A 96 -15.29 15.21 -25.47
CA ASP A 96 -14.05 14.50 -25.20
C ASP A 96 -14.46 13.30 -24.37
N LYS A 97 -14.59 12.18 -25.09
CA LYS A 97 -14.72 10.84 -24.55
C LYS A 97 -14.01 10.77 -23.21
N LYS A 98 -14.80 10.55 -22.16
CA LYS A 98 -14.36 10.09 -20.84
C LYS A 98 -13.24 9.05 -21.02
N LYS A 99 -11.98 9.49 -21.04
CA LYS A 99 -10.86 8.63 -20.71
C LYS A 99 -10.93 8.51 -19.20
N LYS A 100 -11.75 7.53 -18.80
CA LYS A 100 -11.63 6.73 -17.59
C LYS A 100 -10.43 7.15 -16.75
N GLU A 101 -10.67 7.86 -15.65
CA GLU A 101 -9.79 7.82 -14.48
C GLU A 101 -9.92 6.43 -13.80
N ASP A 102 -9.81 5.36 -14.59
CA ASP A 102 -9.57 3.99 -14.14
C ASP A 102 -8.05 3.80 -14.00
N ASN A 103 -7.31 4.75 -13.41
CA ASN A 103 -5.95 4.45 -12.95
C ASN A 103 -6.06 3.73 -11.61
N GLU A 104 -6.78 2.61 -11.62
CA GLU A 104 -6.78 1.66 -10.52
C GLU A 104 -5.37 1.09 -10.42
N GLY A 105 -4.64 1.47 -9.38
CA GLY A 105 -3.34 0.88 -9.11
C GLY A 105 -3.42 -0.64 -8.94
N TYR A 106 -2.28 -1.31 -8.98
CA TYR A 106 -2.20 -2.75 -8.76
C TYR A 106 -2.79 -3.16 -7.41
N LYS A 107 -3.83 -4.00 -7.45
CA LYS A 107 -4.43 -4.64 -6.29
C LYS A 107 -3.83 -6.03 -6.13
N ILE A 108 -3.07 -6.25 -5.06
CA ILE A 108 -2.46 -7.53 -4.71
C ILE A 108 -3.36 -8.23 -3.70
N MET A 109 -3.89 -9.40 -4.07
CA MET A 109 -4.78 -10.22 -3.22
C MET A 109 -4.24 -11.64 -3.01
N ASN A 110 -3.47 -12.17 -3.96
CA ASN A 110 -2.93 -13.52 -3.92
C ASN A 110 -1.48 -13.55 -4.43
N PRO A 111 -0.52 -12.92 -3.72
CA PRO A 111 0.89 -13.00 -4.05
C PRO A 111 1.46 -14.39 -3.77
N LEU A 112 2.51 -14.77 -4.51
CA LEU A 112 3.49 -15.73 -4.02
C LEU A 112 4.47 -15.02 -3.09
N VAL A 113 4.50 -15.39 -1.81
CA VAL A 113 5.42 -14.79 -0.82
C VAL A 113 6.54 -15.76 -0.46
N LEU A 114 7.78 -15.36 -0.74
CA LEU A 114 8.99 -16.10 -0.38
C LEU A 114 9.79 -15.33 0.67
N LEU A 115 9.89 -15.87 1.89
CA LEU A 115 10.69 -15.32 2.99
C LEU A 115 12.00 -16.10 3.09
N THR A 116 13.11 -15.40 2.92
CA THR A 116 14.44 -16.01 2.90
C THR A 116 15.40 -15.23 3.79
N GLY A 117 16.34 -15.93 4.41
CA GLY A 117 17.33 -15.28 5.26
C GLY A 117 18.20 -16.26 6.03
N ALA A 118 19.29 -15.74 6.58
CA ALA A 118 20.21 -16.47 7.44
C ALA A 118 20.56 -15.62 8.66
N SER A 119 20.49 -16.22 9.84
CA SER A 119 20.94 -15.58 11.09
C SER A 119 22.32 -16.04 11.50
N LYS A 120 22.68 -17.30 11.23
CA LYS A 120 24.03 -17.85 11.51
C LYS A 120 24.86 -17.92 10.24
N TYR A 121 26.17 -17.74 10.42
CA TYR A 121 27.16 -17.74 9.35
C TYR A 121 28.43 -18.45 9.82
N ASP A 122 29.16 -19.04 8.90
CA ASP A 122 30.44 -19.73 9.23
C ASP A 122 31.54 -18.74 9.65
N ARG A 123 31.53 -17.53 9.08
CA ARG A 123 32.59 -16.51 9.27
C ARG A 123 32.12 -15.11 9.62
N LEU A 124 30.87 -14.76 9.30
CA LEU A 124 30.30 -13.45 9.61
C LEU A 124 29.64 -13.47 10.98
N ASP A 125 29.35 -12.28 11.48
CA ASP A 125 28.67 -12.12 12.77
C ASP A 125 27.30 -12.82 12.78
N TYR A 126 26.94 -13.36 13.94
CA TYR A 126 25.61 -13.92 14.16
C TYR A 126 24.57 -12.79 14.30
N LEU A 127 23.48 -12.87 13.55
CA LEU A 127 22.39 -11.90 13.49
C LEU A 127 21.11 -12.47 14.11
N PRO A 128 20.97 -12.53 15.45
CA PRO A 128 19.78 -13.07 16.10
C PRO A 128 18.47 -12.35 15.69
N GLU A 129 18.55 -11.07 15.34
CA GLU A 129 17.44 -10.21 14.92
C GLU A 129 16.75 -10.71 13.65
N VAL A 130 17.51 -11.33 12.74
CA VAL A 130 16.97 -11.86 11.47
C VAL A 130 15.86 -12.88 11.72
N LYS A 131 15.96 -13.65 12.81
CA LYS A 131 14.95 -14.64 13.19
C LYS A 131 13.64 -13.97 13.58
N ILE A 132 13.73 -12.89 14.35
CA ILE A 132 12.59 -12.11 14.78
C ILE A 132 11.94 -11.46 13.56
N ASP A 133 12.76 -10.89 12.67
CA ASP A 133 12.28 -10.23 11.45
C ASP A 133 11.54 -11.19 10.52
N LEU A 134 12.08 -12.39 10.29
CA LEU A 134 11.42 -13.41 9.47
C LEU A 134 10.09 -13.86 10.07
N ILE A 135 10.00 -14.00 11.40
CA ILE A 135 8.74 -14.31 12.10
C ILE A 135 7.74 -13.17 11.93
N MET A 136 8.17 -11.91 12.08
CA MET A 136 7.28 -10.75 11.92
C MET A 136 6.74 -10.62 10.50
N PHE A 137 7.58 -10.80 9.48
CA PHE A 137 7.12 -10.83 8.08
C PHE A 137 6.18 -11.99 7.82
N ARG A 138 6.45 -13.17 8.39
CA ARG A 138 5.57 -14.33 8.28
C ARG A 138 4.18 -14.02 8.86
N ASN A 139 4.12 -13.55 10.10
CA ASN A 139 2.86 -13.23 10.76
C ASN A 139 2.09 -12.14 9.99
N LEU A 140 2.80 -11.11 9.48
CA LEU A 140 2.19 -10.09 8.64
C LEU A 140 1.55 -10.70 7.40
N PHE A 141 2.30 -11.39 6.56
CA PHE A 141 1.77 -11.85 5.28
C PHE A 141 0.80 -13.03 5.44
N GLU A 142 1.08 -13.98 6.33
CA GLU A 142 0.26 -15.19 6.53
C GLU A 142 -0.97 -14.91 7.39
N GLU A 143 -0.81 -14.35 8.59
CA GLU A 143 -1.91 -14.18 9.54
C GLU A 143 -2.71 -12.89 9.30
N VAL A 144 -2.04 -11.77 8.98
CA VAL A 144 -2.71 -10.46 8.83
C VAL A 144 -3.25 -10.27 7.42
N TYR A 145 -2.57 -10.78 6.39
CA TYR A 145 -3.01 -10.66 5.00
C TYR A 145 -3.62 -11.95 4.42
N GLY A 146 -3.49 -13.10 5.09
CA GLY A 146 -4.03 -14.38 4.59
C GLY A 146 -3.28 -14.93 3.37
N TYR A 147 -2.07 -14.44 3.10
CA TYR A 147 -1.29 -14.88 1.94
C TYR A 147 -0.65 -16.24 2.17
N GLU A 148 -0.33 -16.91 1.07
CA GLU A 148 0.47 -18.12 1.13
C GLU A 148 1.95 -17.75 1.23
N VAL A 149 2.57 -18.13 2.35
CA VAL A 149 3.93 -17.76 2.69
C VAL A 149 4.82 -19.00 2.78
N TYR A 150 5.95 -18.97 2.09
CA TYR A 150 6.99 -20.00 2.17
C TYR A 150 8.25 -19.40 2.78
N SER A 151 8.79 -20.04 3.81
CA SER A 151 9.96 -19.54 4.56
C SER A 151 11.08 -20.56 4.55
N THR A 152 12.33 -20.10 4.40
CA THR A 152 13.52 -20.95 4.63
C THR A 152 13.82 -21.17 6.11
N TYR A 153 13.27 -20.33 6.99
CA TYR A 153 13.45 -20.39 8.43
C TYR A 153 12.22 -21.00 9.12
N ASP A 154 12.47 -21.95 10.01
CA ASP A 154 11.48 -22.59 10.89
C ASP A 154 11.96 -22.44 12.35
N PRO A 155 11.21 -21.72 13.20
CA PRO A 155 11.62 -21.47 14.59
C PRO A 155 11.73 -22.73 15.45
N ASN A 156 11.15 -23.85 15.02
CA ASN A 156 11.24 -25.13 15.71
C ASN A 156 12.46 -25.97 15.26
N LYS A 157 13.21 -25.50 14.25
CA LYS A 157 14.34 -26.19 13.63
C LYS A 157 15.56 -25.29 13.61
N PRO A 158 16.39 -25.30 14.68
CA PRO A 158 17.56 -24.44 14.80
C PRO A 158 18.55 -24.54 13.64
N GLU A 159 18.58 -25.67 12.92
CA GLU A 159 19.39 -25.86 11.71
C GLU A 159 19.01 -24.92 10.56
N THR A 160 17.79 -24.39 10.55
CA THR A 160 17.31 -23.42 9.55
C THR A 160 17.79 -21.99 9.80
N GLU A 161 18.53 -21.75 10.90
CA GLU A 161 19.25 -20.50 11.12
C GLU A 161 20.43 -20.33 10.14
N LEU A 162 20.90 -21.45 9.57
CA LEU A 162 21.84 -21.49 8.46
C LEU A 162 21.06 -21.64 7.14
N LEU A 163 21.45 -20.89 6.12
CA LEU A 163 20.91 -21.01 4.77
C LEU A 163 22.07 -20.93 3.78
N THR A 164 22.54 -22.09 3.33
CA THR A 164 23.60 -22.18 2.32
C THR A 164 23.11 -21.75 0.94
N LEU A 165 24.03 -21.38 0.04
CA LEU A 165 23.70 -21.05 -1.34
C LEU A 165 22.99 -22.20 -2.06
N HIS A 166 23.39 -23.44 -1.79
CA HIS A 166 22.73 -24.62 -2.37
C HIS A 166 21.27 -24.72 -1.91
N GLN A 167 21.01 -24.57 -0.61
CA GLN A 167 19.66 -24.63 -0.05
C GLN A 167 18.78 -23.49 -0.58
N LEU A 168 19.31 -22.25 -0.63
CA LEU A 168 18.59 -21.12 -1.22
C LEU A 168 18.23 -21.39 -2.68
N ASN A 169 19.15 -21.91 -3.49
CA ASN A 169 18.88 -22.25 -4.88
C ASN A 169 17.79 -23.34 -5.02
N LEU A 170 17.85 -24.39 -4.20
CA LEU A 170 16.83 -25.44 -4.19
C LEU A 170 15.45 -24.88 -3.82
N PHE A 171 15.39 -24.04 -2.78
CA PHE A 171 14.16 -23.40 -2.34
C PHE A 171 13.53 -22.53 -3.46
N LEU A 172 14.34 -21.67 -4.09
CA LEU A 172 13.88 -20.83 -5.20
C LEU A 172 13.41 -21.67 -6.39
N MET A 173 14.18 -22.71 -6.78
CA MET A 173 13.83 -23.59 -7.89
C MET A 173 12.56 -24.40 -7.64
N GLN A 174 12.32 -24.83 -6.40
CA GLN A 174 11.11 -25.54 -6.01
C GLN A 174 9.87 -24.67 -6.25
N HIS A 175 9.89 -23.40 -5.83
CA HIS A 175 8.77 -22.48 -6.01
C HIS A 175 8.69 -21.88 -7.42
N TYR A 176 9.79 -21.91 -8.16
CA TYR A 176 9.79 -21.62 -9.59
C TYR A 176 9.07 -22.72 -10.40
N THR A 177 9.37 -24.00 -10.14
CA THR A 177 8.87 -25.15 -10.95
C THR A 177 7.49 -25.66 -10.54
N ASN A 178 7.21 -25.80 -9.23
CA ASN A 178 6.03 -26.55 -8.76
C ASN A 178 4.73 -25.75 -8.75
N ASN A 179 4.77 -24.47 -9.07
CA ASN A 179 3.64 -23.58 -8.82
C ASN A 179 2.66 -23.49 -10.01
N ASN A 180 2.77 -24.31 -11.06
CA ASN A 180 1.95 -24.14 -12.28
C ASN A 180 0.42 -24.18 -12.06
N GLU A 181 -0.04 -24.79 -10.97
CA GLU A 181 -1.47 -24.90 -10.66
C GLU A 181 -2.06 -23.65 -9.98
N LYS A 182 -1.23 -22.76 -9.43
CA LYS A 182 -1.69 -21.61 -8.62
C LYS A 182 -1.67 -20.31 -9.41
N ASN A 183 -2.82 -19.63 -9.46
CA ASN A 183 -2.92 -18.32 -10.10
C ASN A 183 -2.52 -17.19 -9.13
N TYR A 184 -1.22 -16.91 -9.04
CA TYR A 184 -0.72 -15.77 -8.27
C TYR A 184 -0.85 -14.47 -9.08
N ASP A 185 -1.30 -13.39 -8.44
CA ASP A 185 -1.47 -12.07 -9.06
C ASP A 185 -0.22 -11.19 -8.95
N SER A 186 0.73 -11.58 -8.11
CA SER A 186 1.94 -10.82 -7.84
C SER A 186 3.01 -11.68 -7.15
N PHE A 187 4.21 -11.13 -7.01
CA PHE A 187 5.33 -11.79 -6.36
C PHE A 187 5.89 -10.92 -5.24
N ILE A 188 6.14 -11.51 -4.07
CA ILE A 188 6.80 -10.85 -2.94
C ILE A 188 8.00 -11.71 -2.53
N PHE A 189 9.20 -11.14 -2.61
CA PHE A 189 10.44 -11.77 -2.14
C PHE A 189 11.04 -10.96 -1.00
N VAL A 190 11.35 -11.62 0.11
CA VAL A 190 11.98 -10.99 1.27
C VAL A 190 13.32 -11.67 1.54
N TRP A 191 14.37 -10.87 1.67
CA TRP A 191 15.67 -11.28 2.17
C TRP A 191 15.98 -10.58 3.49
N CYS A 192 16.29 -11.34 4.53
CA CYS A 192 16.80 -10.84 5.82
C CYS A 192 18.17 -11.46 6.13
N GLY A 193 19.22 -10.65 6.27
CA GLY A 193 20.55 -11.16 6.61
C GLY A 193 21.68 -10.27 6.14
N HIS A 194 22.88 -10.82 6.05
CA HIS A 194 24.00 -10.11 5.43
C HIS A 194 23.79 -9.93 3.93
N GLY A 195 24.36 -8.86 3.41
CA GLY A 195 24.29 -8.51 2.01
C GLY A 195 25.25 -7.39 1.70
N ASN A 196 25.63 -7.30 0.43
CA ASN A 196 26.48 -6.23 -0.05
C ASN A 196 25.85 -5.60 -1.29
N THR A 197 25.75 -4.28 -1.29
CA THR A 197 25.20 -3.49 -2.41
C THR A 197 26.28 -2.80 -3.24
N THR A 198 27.56 -3.04 -2.92
CA THR A 198 28.71 -2.39 -3.57
C THR A 198 29.55 -3.35 -4.40
N SER A 199 29.07 -4.58 -4.65
CA SER A 199 29.77 -5.52 -5.52
C SER A 199 29.71 -5.06 -6.98
N GLU A 200 30.77 -5.31 -7.75
CA GLU A 200 30.80 -5.11 -9.19
C GLU A 200 29.69 -5.91 -9.91
N GLU A 201 29.21 -6.99 -9.28
CA GLU A 201 28.10 -7.83 -9.78
C GLU A 201 26.71 -7.31 -9.38
N GLY A 202 26.64 -6.13 -8.75
CA GLY A 202 25.41 -5.52 -8.22
C GLY A 202 25.08 -5.98 -6.80
N ASP A 203 23.79 -5.93 -6.42
CA ASP A 203 23.34 -6.38 -5.11
C ASP A 203 23.54 -7.89 -4.93
N ILE A 204 24.20 -8.29 -3.84
CA ILE A 204 24.40 -9.69 -3.47
C ILE A 204 23.80 -10.01 -2.10
N LEU A 205 23.19 -11.19 -2.01
CA LEU A 205 22.62 -11.77 -0.79
C LEU A 205 23.63 -12.78 -0.24
N ILE A 206 24.21 -12.53 0.94
CA ILE A 206 25.27 -13.38 1.49
C ILE A 206 24.64 -14.55 2.23
N THR A 207 24.97 -15.77 1.82
CA THR A 207 24.42 -16.99 2.43
C THR A 207 25.30 -17.44 3.61
N SER A 208 24.82 -18.41 4.39
CA SER A 208 25.53 -18.83 5.61
C SER A 208 26.86 -19.53 5.35
N ASP A 209 27.01 -20.13 4.17
CA ASP A 209 28.23 -20.79 3.71
C ASP A 209 29.29 -19.75 3.30
N ASP A 210 30.50 -19.96 3.81
CA ASP A 210 31.65 -19.07 3.69
C ASP A 210 31.83 -18.40 2.31
N ASN A 211 31.73 -17.07 2.29
CA ASN A 211 31.89 -16.20 1.12
C ASN A 211 31.03 -16.59 -0.09
N LYS A 212 29.94 -17.34 0.13
CA LYS A 212 28.96 -17.62 -0.91
C LYS A 212 27.86 -16.59 -0.86
N TYR A 213 27.34 -16.31 -2.05
CA TYR A 213 26.30 -15.34 -2.21
C TYR A 213 25.44 -15.68 -3.42
N LYS A 214 24.22 -15.18 -3.39
CA LYS A 214 23.31 -15.17 -4.54
C LYS A 214 23.25 -13.74 -5.06
N SER A 215 23.56 -13.56 -6.34
CA SER A 215 23.28 -12.28 -7.02
C SER A 215 21.78 -12.03 -6.98
N PHE A 216 21.37 -10.86 -6.50
CA PHE A 216 19.98 -10.45 -6.42
C PHE A 216 19.35 -10.38 -7.82
N LYS A 217 20.11 -9.92 -8.81
CA LYS A 217 19.70 -9.93 -10.22
C LYS A 217 19.27 -11.31 -10.70
N LYS A 218 20.00 -12.37 -10.31
CA LYS A 218 19.63 -13.76 -10.65
C LYS A 218 18.34 -14.23 -9.96
N VAL A 219 17.99 -13.64 -8.82
CA VAL A 219 16.68 -13.91 -8.18
C VAL A 219 15.58 -13.23 -8.97
N GLN A 220 15.79 -11.98 -9.39
CA GLN A 220 14.84 -11.25 -10.23
C GLN A 220 14.60 -11.99 -11.55
N GLU A 221 15.67 -12.31 -12.29
CA GLU A 221 15.62 -12.99 -13.59
C GLU A 221 14.79 -14.28 -13.54
N LEU A 222 14.95 -15.06 -12.45
CA LEU A 222 14.24 -16.31 -12.23
C LEU A 222 12.71 -16.12 -12.18
N PHE A 223 12.21 -15.03 -11.60
CA PHE A 223 10.78 -14.79 -11.43
C PHE A 223 10.21 -13.78 -12.43
N THR A 224 11.02 -13.14 -13.26
CA THR A 224 10.56 -12.15 -14.25
C THR A 224 10.61 -12.67 -15.69
N TYR A 225 11.79 -13.10 -16.15
CA TYR A 225 12.00 -13.45 -17.56
C TYR A 225 11.73 -14.94 -17.82
N ASP A 226 12.19 -15.81 -16.94
CA ASP A 226 12.24 -17.24 -17.23
C ASP A 226 10.88 -17.95 -17.19
N THR A 227 9.84 -17.33 -16.61
CA THR A 227 8.52 -17.96 -16.45
C THR A 227 7.38 -17.28 -17.20
N ASN A 228 7.54 -16.04 -17.67
CA ASN A 228 6.44 -15.13 -18.08
C ASN A 228 5.29 -15.02 -17.05
N ARG A 229 5.41 -15.63 -15.87
CA ARG A 229 4.31 -15.86 -14.92
C ARG A 229 3.88 -14.58 -14.24
N PHE A 230 4.88 -13.75 -13.94
CA PHE A 230 4.74 -12.42 -13.35
C PHE A 230 4.95 -11.33 -14.41
N LEU A 231 4.80 -11.64 -15.70
CA LEU A 231 4.78 -10.61 -16.74
C LEU A 231 3.58 -9.68 -16.51
N ASN A 232 3.83 -8.37 -16.49
CA ASN A 232 2.82 -7.33 -16.23
C ASN A 232 2.10 -7.48 -14.88
N LYS A 233 2.77 -8.09 -13.89
CA LYS A 233 2.29 -8.22 -12.52
C LYS A 233 3.29 -7.56 -11.57
N PRO A 234 2.81 -6.92 -10.50
CA PRO A 234 3.70 -6.26 -9.56
C PRO A 234 4.62 -7.26 -8.87
N LYS A 235 5.90 -6.91 -8.77
CA LYS A 235 6.90 -7.67 -8.01
C LYS A 235 7.46 -6.78 -6.92
N ILE A 236 7.35 -7.24 -5.68
CA ILE A 236 7.86 -6.53 -4.51
C ILE A 236 9.06 -7.29 -3.99
N PHE A 237 10.20 -6.63 -3.91
CA PHE A 237 11.40 -7.16 -3.28
C PHE A 237 11.74 -6.37 -2.04
N ILE A 238 11.83 -7.04 -0.90
CA ILE A 238 12.21 -6.44 0.38
C ILE A 238 13.58 -7.00 0.75
N LYS A 239 14.60 -6.14 0.80
CA LYS A 239 15.96 -6.48 1.21
C LYS A 239 16.23 -5.83 2.55
N ASN A 240 16.22 -6.59 3.62
CA ASN A 240 16.60 -6.13 4.95
C ASN A 240 18.02 -6.61 5.26
N ILE A 241 18.99 -5.73 4.98
CA ILE A 241 20.42 -6.06 4.92
C ILE A 241 21.14 -5.55 6.17
N TYR A 242 21.89 -6.42 6.84
CA TYR A 242 22.75 -6.08 7.96
C TYR A 242 24.20 -5.91 7.48
N ARG A 243 24.79 -4.72 7.72
CA ARG A 243 26.16 -4.37 7.29
C ARG A 243 27.12 -4.25 8.47
N GLU A 244 28.33 -4.77 8.32
CA GLU A 244 29.39 -4.61 9.32
C GLU A 244 30.03 -3.20 9.29
N ASN A 245 30.04 -2.53 8.12
CA ASN A 245 30.75 -1.25 7.92
C ASN A 245 29.83 -0.11 7.43
N GLU A 246 30.02 1.08 7.98
CA GLU A 246 29.16 2.28 7.84
C GLU A 246 29.38 3.09 6.55
N GLN A 247 30.25 2.67 5.63
CA GLN A 247 30.51 3.48 4.44
C GLN A 247 29.34 3.45 3.46
N SER A 248 28.58 4.54 3.44
CA SER A 248 27.59 4.86 2.43
C SER A 248 28.30 5.23 1.13
N GLN A 249 28.27 4.35 0.14
CA GLN A 249 28.61 4.69 -1.24
C GLN A 249 27.34 4.72 -2.09
N GLU A 250 27.34 5.59 -3.10
CA GLU A 250 26.28 5.71 -4.09
C GLU A 250 26.09 4.38 -4.82
N GLN A 251 24.92 3.78 -4.66
CA GLN A 251 24.58 2.51 -5.30
C GLN A 251 24.20 2.76 -6.77
N GLN A 252 24.84 2.06 -7.69
CA GLN A 252 24.43 2.01 -9.08
C GLN A 252 23.29 1.00 -9.23
N TRP A 253 22.13 1.50 -9.62
CA TRP A 253 20.91 0.69 -9.74
C TRP A 253 20.76 0.17 -11.16
N HIS A 254 20.82 -1.15 -11.31
CA HIS A 254 20.62 -1.83 -12.60
C HIS A 254 19.22 -2.46 -12.70
N ASN A 255 18.18 -1.76 -12.26
CA ASN A 255 16.80 -2.26 -12.34
C ASN A 255 16.03 -1.63 -13.48
N ASN A 256 15.82 -2.43 -14.53
CA ASN A 256 15.05 -2.06 -15.72
C ASN A 256 13.76 -2.87 -15.87
N GLU A 257 13.40 -3.70 -14.88
CA GLU A 257 12.25 -4.61 -15.00
C GLU A 257 10.93 -3.91 -14.69
N PRO A 258 9.95 -3.87 -15.62
CA PRO A 258 8.69 -3.20 -15.37
C PRO A 258 7.93 -3.81 -14.17
N ASP A 259 7.08 -3.00 -13.56
CA ASP A 259 6.20 -3.37 -12.44
C ASP A 259 6.95 -3.86 -11.19
N THR A 260 8.19 -3.38 -11.02
CA THR A 260 9.05 -3.80 -9.92
C THR A 260 9.15 -2.71 -8.85
N PHE A 261 8.96 -3.12 -7.60
CA PHE A 261 9.05 -2.30 -6.41
C PHE A 261 10.08 -2.91 -5.46
N ILE A 262 11.14 -2.17 -5.12
CA ILE A 262 12.25 -2.65 -4.31
C ILE A 262 12.39 -1.77 -3.10
N ILE A 263 12.33 -2.40 -1.93
CA ILE A 263 12.51 -1.76 -0.63
C ILE A 263 13.81 -2.32 -0.06
N LEU A 264 14.82 -1.46 0.04
CA LEU A 264 16.07 -1.78 0.70
C LEU A 264 16.07 -1.11 2.07
N SER A 265 16.27 -1.90 3.12
CA SER A 265 16.67 -1.41 4.43
C SER A 265 18.09 -1.86 4.72
N THR A 266 18.91 -0.95 5.24
CA THR A 266 20.28 -1.27 5.69
C THR A 266 20.42 -0.96 7.17
N THR A 267 20.62 -2.00 7.98
CA THR A 267 20.84 -1.90 9.42
C THR A 267 22.33 -2.08 9.73
N PRO A 268 22.93 -1.23 10.56
CA PRO A 268 24.27 -1.51 11.09
C PRO A 268 24.25 -2.78 11.94
N GLY A 269 25.09 -3.76 11.62
CA GLY A 269 25.14 -5.07 12.28
C GLY A 269 25.59 -5.02 13.75
N LYS A 270 26.18 -3.90 14.20
CA LYS A 270 26.63 -3.72 15.59
C LYS A 270 25.52 -3.43 16.59
N LEU A 271 24.31 -3.15 16.13
CA LEU A 271 23.18 -2.84 17.00
C LEU A 271 22.36 -4.09 17.25
N ILE A 272 22.47 -4.63 18.46
CA ILE A 272 21.63 -5.75 18.91
C ILE A 272 20.26 -5.20 19.28
N PHE A 273 19.21 -5.74 18.66
CA PHE A 273 17.83 -5.35 18.93
C PHE A 273 17.04 -6.53 19.47
N GLU A 274 16.53 -6.41 20.69
CA GLU A 274 15.67 -7.45 21.31
C GLU A 274 14.38 -7.74 20.52
N LYS A 275 13.99 -6.83 19.61
CA LYS A 275 12.71 -6.87 18.87
C LYS A 275 12.87 -7.00 17.36
N GLY A 276 14.05 -7.38 16.87
CA GLY A 276 14.34 -7.38 15.44
C GLY A 276 14.72 -5.98 14.94
N SER A 277 14.89 -5.80 13.62
CA SER A 277 15.21 -4.48 13.08
C SER A 277 14.05 -3.52 13.21
N TYR A 278 14.36 -2.23 13.41
CA TYR A 278 13.32 -1.19 13.45
C TYR A 278 12.56 -1.07 12.13
N PHE A 279 13.20 -1.37 11.00
CA PHE A 279 12.51 -1.46 9.73
C PHE A 279 11.42 -2.50 9.74
N THR A 280 11.73 -3.75 10.10
CA THR A 280 10.73 -4.80 10.13
C THR A 280 9.62 -4.50 11.13
N GLU A 281 9.96 -3.95 12.31
CA GLU A 281 8.98 -3.49 13.29
C GLU A 281 8.03 -2.43 12.72
N CYS A 282 8.57 -1.33 12.20
CA CYS A 282 7.77 -0.25 11.64
C CYS A 282 6.97 -0.70 10.42
N PHE A 283 7.56 -1.52 9.55
CA PHE A 283 6.89 -2.05 8.36
C PHE A 283 5.69 -2.91 8.74
N CYS A 284 5.87 -3.90 9.62
CA CYS A 284 4.80 -4.79 10.01
C CYS A 284 3.69 -4.04 10.75
N ASN A 285 4.04 -3.08 11.62
CA ASN A 285 3.07 -2.27 12.34
C ASN A 285 2.22 -1.39 11.40
N ILE A 286 2.86 -0.63 10.51
CA ILE A 286 2.15 0.24 9.56
C ILE A 286 1.27 -0.57 8.62
N MET A 287 1.78 -1.66 8.05
CA MET A 287 1.02 -2.50 7.13
C MET A 287 -0.18 -3.18 7.83
N SER A 288 -0.01 -3.66 9.07
CA SER A 288 -1.09 -4.25 9.86
C SER A 288 -2.17 -3.25 10.28
N GLN A 289 -1.82 -1.96 10.39
CA GLN A 289 -2.81 -0.90 10.62
C GLN A 289 -3.51 -0.52 9.33
N ASN A 290 -2.77 -0.43 8.22
CA ASN A 290 -3.30 -0.04 6.93
C ASN A 290 -4.45 -0.95 6.49
N ILE A 291 -4.33 -2.26 6.70
CA ILE A 291 -5.38 -3.21 6.29
C ILE A 291 -6.72 -3.02 7.04
N LYS A 292 -6.71 -2.37 8.20
CA LYS A 292 -7.91 -2.09 9.00
C LYS A 292 -8.60 -0.79 8.58
N LEU A 293 -7.99 -0.01 7.69
CA LEU A 293 -8.53 1.28 7.27
C LEU A 293 -9.68 1.07 6.26
N PRO A 294 -10.74 1.90 6.32
CA PRO A 294 -11.80 1.89 5.31
C PRO A 294 -11.28 2.16 3.89
N LYS A 295 -10.20 2.94 3.79
CA LYS A 295 -9.49 3.23 2.55
C LYS A 295 -8.02 2.87 2.71
N LEU A 296 -7.57 1.87 1.97
CA LEU A 296 -6.17 1.44 1.99
C LEU A 296 -5.27 2.53 1.41
N LYS A 297 -4.14 2.75 2.09
CA LYS A 297 -3.01 3.52 1.57
C LYS A 297 -2.18 2.63 0.65
N SER A 298 -1.61 3.25 -0.38
CA SER A 298 -0.69 2.58 -1.29
C SER A 298 0.61 2.20 -0.57
N LEU A 299 1.34 1.23 -1.13
CA LEU A 299 2.61 0.77 -0.61
C LEU A 299 3.62 1.92 -0.53
N ASP A 300 3.73 2.76 -1.57
CA ASP A 300 4.61 3.93 -1.58
C ASP A 300 4.29 4.90 -0.42
N SER A 301 3.01 5.16 -0.17
CA SER A 301 2.57 5.99 0.96
C SER A 301 2.95 5.38 2.30
N ASN A 302 2.78 4.06 2.46
CA ASN A 302 3.16 3.35 3.67
C ASN A 302 4.69 3.35 3.88
N ILE A 303 5.49 3.10 2.84
CA ILE A 303 6.95 3.16 2.99
C ILE A 303 7.42 4.56 3.34
N MET A 304 6.82 5.59 2.76
CA MET A 304 7.13 6.97 3.14
C MET A 304 6.87 7.21 4.64
N LEU A 305 5.79 6.66 5.21
CA LEU A 305 5.53 6.75 6.65
C LEU A 305 6.56 5.95 7.47
N ILE A 306 6.95 4.76 7.02
CA ILE A 306 7.98 3.93 7.67
C ILE A 306 9.31 4.67 7.70
N SER A 307 9.76 5.24 6.58
CA SER A 307 11.01 6.00 6.51
C SER A 307 11.04 7.13 7.53
N LYS A 308 9.93 7.89 7.66
CA LYS A 308 9.81 8.95 8.65
C LYS A 308 9.93 8.42 10.08
N LEU A 309 9.29 7.30 10.41
CA LEU A 309 9.37 6.73 11.75
C LEU A 309 10.78 6.26 12.11
N ILE A 310 11.55 5.77 11.13
CA ILE A 310 12.94 5.36 11.35
C ILE A 310 13.86 6.57 11.50
N GLU A 311 13.70 7.61 10.68
CA GLU A 311 14.48 8.85 10.78
C GLU A 311 14.35 9.49 12.16
N GLN A 312 13.17 9.43 12.77
CA GLN A 312 12.91 9.95 14.12
C GLN A 312 13.63 9.22 15.23
N LYS A 313 13.97 7.95 15.02
CA LYS A 313 14.57 7.15 16.09
C LYS A 313 16.04 7.51 16.35
N GLU A 314 16.63 8.48 15.63
CA GLU A 314 17.96 9.15 15.74
C GLU A 314 19.22 8.26 16.01
N LEU A 315 19.06 7.01 16.42
CA LEU A 315 20.07 6.17 17.07
C LEU A 315 20.52 4.99 16.21
N THR A 316 19.95 4.81 15.02
CA THR A 316 19.98 3.49 14.38
C THR A 316 20.91 3.41 13.18
N GLY A 317 21.32 4.55 12.61
CA GLY A 317 22.04 4.60 11.34
C GLY A 317 21.32 3.84 10.21
N GLN A 318 20.04 3.49 10.40
CA GLN A 318 19.29 2.65 9.49
C GLN A 318 18.75 3.50 8.35
N ILE A 319 19.03 3.07 7.13
CA ILE A 319 18.62 3.78 5.92
C ILE A 319 17.59 2.91 5.22
N ILE A 320 16.48 3.53 4.80
CA ILE A 320 15.53 2.93 3.87
C ILE A 320 15.68 3.60 2.51
N GLN A 321 15.78 2.79 1.47
CA GLN A 321 15.78 3.21 0.09
C GLN A 321 14.67 2.49 -0.64
N VAL A 322 13.91 3.23 -1.43
CA VAL A 322 12.83 2.70 -2.26
C VAL A 322 13.15 2.98 -3.70
N ILE A 323 13.07 1.95 -4.53
CA ILE A 323 13.23 2.04 -5.97
C ILE A 323 12.00 1.42 -6.57
N THR A 324 11.35 2.18 -7.43
CA THR A 324 10.18 1.69 -8.15
C THR A 324 10.32 2.05 -9.62
N VAL A 325 10.04 1.06 -10.45
CA VAL A 325 9.81 1.16 -11.89
C VAL A 325 8.36 0.77 -12.21
N CYS A 326 7.54 0.64 -11.16
CA CYS A 326 6.09 0.51 -11.24
C CYS A 326 5.49 1.89 -11.54
N ASP A 327 4.72 1.98 -12.62
CA ASP A 327 4.02 3.19 -13.05
C ASP A 327 2.67 3.39 -12.34
N GLN A 328 2.23 2.36 -11.63
CA GLN A 328 0.98 2.32 -10.89
C GLN A 328 1.22 2.21 -9.38
N HIS A 329 0.30 2.76 -8.59
CA HIS A 329 0.29 2.56 -7.15
C HIS A 329 0.02 1.09 -6.82
N VAL A 330 0.68 0.56 -5.79
CA VAL A 330 0.50 -0.84 -5.36
C VAL A 330 -0.27 -0.88 -4.05
N PHE A 331 -1.31 -1.70 -3.97
CA PHE A 331 -2.17 -1.87 -2.80
C PHE A 331 -2.20 -3.35 -2.40
N LEU A 332 -1.93 -3.65 -1.14
CA LEU A 332 -2.00 -5.00 -0.60
C LEU A 332 -3.35 -5.17 0.11
N TYR A 333 -4.09 -6.20 -0.27
CA TYR A 333 -5.40 -6.54 0.28
C TYR A 333 -5.34 -7.87 1.00
N ASN A 334 -6.06 -7.99 2.11
CA ASN A 334 -6.19 -9.27 2.78
C ASN A 334 -7.05 -10.21 1.93
N LYS A 335 -6.55 -11.44 1.73
CA LYS A 335 -7.16 -12.47 0.90
C LYS A 335 -8.56 -12.84 1.35
N ASP A 336 -8.82 -12.90 2.66
CA ASP A 336 -10.10 -13.27 3.24
C ASP A 336 -11.17 -12.17 3.08
N TYR A 337 -10.74 -10.91 3.03
CA TYR A 337 -11.65 -9.76 2.83
C TYR A 337 -12.14 -9.64 1.38
N SER A 338 -11.51 -10.34 0.42
CA SER A 338 -12.01 -10.37 -0.96
C SER A 338 -13.42 -10.98 -1.09
N ASN A 339 -13.87 -11.75 -0.09
CA ASN A 339 -15.23 -12.31 -0.04
C ASN A 339 -16.25 -11.44 0.71
N ILE A 340 -15.82 -10.42 1.47
CA ILE A 340 -16.72 -9.62 2.31
C ILE A 340 -16.96 -8.27 1.64
N ASN A 341 -17.85 -8.21 0.66
CA ASN A 341 -18.70 -7.05 0.28
C ASN A 341 -18.09 -5.62 0.26
N ILE A 342 -16.76 -5.44 0.19
CA ILE A 342 -16.12 -4.12 0.02
C ILE A 342 -16.51 -3.49 -1.33
N GLU A 343 -16.98 -4.32 -2.28
CA GLU A 343 -17.53 -3.85 -3.55
C GLU A 343 -18.77 -2.96 -3.41
N ILE A 344 -19.57 -3.08 -2.36
CA ILE A 344 -20.85 -2.36 -2.31
C ILE A 344 -20.63 -0.86 -2.18
N ASP A 345 -19.78 -0.40 -1.25
CA ASP A 345 -19.52 1.04 -1.05
C ASP A 345 -18.56 1.65 -2.08
N GLN A 346 -17.85 0.82 -2.86
CA GLN A 346 -17.01 1.28 -3.98
C GLN A 346 -17.71 1.21 -5.34
N ASP A 347 -18.81 0.45 -5.46
CA ASP A 347 -19.60 0.42 -6.68
C ASP A 347 -20.29 1.78 -6.86
N PHE A 348 -19.77 2.55 -7.80
CA PHE A 348 -20.29 3.87 -8.17
C PHE A 348 -21.79 3.79 -8.51
N LEU A 349 -22.22 2.75 -9.23
CA LEU A 349 -23.62 2.54 -9.60
C LEU A 349 -24.45 2.20 -8.36
N TRP A 350 -23.93 1.43 -7.41
CA TRP A 350 -24.62 1.19 -6.13
C TRP A 350 -24.82 2.48 -5.35
N ASN A 351 -23.77 3.29 -5.21
CA ASN A 351 -23.82 4.57 -4.50
C ASN A 351 -24.79 5.56 -5.16
N GLU A 352 -24.75 5.68 -6.49
CA GLU A 352 -25.69 6.51 -7.25
C GLU A 352 -27.14 6.00 -7.08
N THR A 353 -27.32 4.69 -7.12
CA THR A 353 -28.63 4.05 -6.93
C THR A 353 -29.16 4.29 -5.52
N ASN A 354 -28.34 4.16 -4.48
CA ASN A 354 -28.73 4.46 -3.10
C ASN A 354 -29.04 5.94 -2.89
N LYS A 355 -28.28 6.85 -3.52
CA LYS A 355 -28.60 8.29 -3.48
C LYS A 355 -29.98 8.56 -4.06
N LYS A 356 -30.33 7.93 -5.19
CA LYS A 356 -31.65 8.04 -5.82
C LYS A 356 -32.75 7.39 -4.97
N ALA A 357 -32.47 6.27 -4.32
CA ALA A 357 -33.40 5.63 -3.39
C ALA A 357 -33.69 6.54 -2.20
N HIS A 358 -32.66 7.19 -1.66
CA HIS A 358 -32.79 8.16 -0.56
C HIS A 358 -33.61 9.40 -0.98
N GLU A 359 -33.41 9.92 -2.19
CA GLU A 359 -34.25 10.98 -2.76
C GLU A 359 -35.74 10.55 -2.82
N MET A 360 -36.01 9.30 -3.21
CA MET A 360 -37.37 8.75 -3.23
C MET A 360 -37.97 8.58 -1.82
N VAL A 361 -37.16 8.17 -0.82
CA VAL A 361 -37.60 8.11 0.59
C VAL A 361 -38.01 9.50 1.06
N ASN A 362 -37.21 10.52 0.80
CA ASN A 362 -37.51 11.89 1.19
C ASN A 362 -38.78 12.41 0.50
N GLU A 363 -39.01 12.06 -0.77
CA GLU A 363 -40.24 12.37 -1.47
C GLU A 363 -41.47 11.72 -0.79
N MET A 364 -41.36 10.45 -0.37
CA MET A 364 -42.43 9.74 0.34
C MET A 364 -42.75 10.37 1.69
N ILE A 365 -41.72 10.72 2.47
CA ILE A 365 -41.85 11.39 3.77
C ILE A 365 -42.57 12.74 3.58
N ASN A 366 -42.15 13.55 2.62
CA ASN A 366 -42.75 14.87 2.36
C ASN A 366 -44.22 14.76 1.95
N LYS A 367 -44.59 13.68 1.25
CA LYS A 367 -45.99 13.40 0.85
C LYS A 367 -46.79 12.63 1.91
N ARG A 368 -46.21 12.37 3.10
CA ARG A 368 -46.81 11.57 4.18
C ARG A 368 -47.29 10.20 3.72
N LYS A 369 -46.54 9.56 2.81
CA LYS A 369 -46.84 8.21 2.31
C LYS A 369 -46.09 7.18 3.15
N GLN A 370 -46.71 6.03 3.37
CA GLN A 370 -46.10 4.87 4.03
C GLN A 370 -45.77 3.81 3.00
N GLY A 371 -44.59 3.21 3.09
CA GLY A 371 -44.19 2.16 2.15
C GLY A 371 -42.73 1.80 2.26
N ILE A 372 -42.25 1.02 1.28
CA ILE A 372 -40.91 0.44 1.25
C ILE A 372 -40.21 0.85 -0.04
N ILE A 373 -38.94 1.20 0.06
CA ILE A 373 -38.03 1.34 -1.08
C ILE A 373 -37.01 0.22 -1.01
N VAL A 374 -36.90 -0.53 -2.10
CA VAL A 374 -35.96 -1.65 -2.25
C VAL A 374 -34.95 -1.30 -3.32
N VAL A 375 -33.67 -1.40 -2.98
CA VAL A 375 -32.56 -1.35 -3.95
C VAL A 375 -32.04 -2.76 -4.13
N ALA A 376 -32.04 -3.24 -5.36
CA ALA A 376 -31.62 -4.61 -5.69
C ALA A 376 -30.74 -4.63 -6.93
N LYS A 377 -29.82 -5.61 -6.99
CA LYS A 377 -29.03 -5.91 -8.19
C LYS A 377 -29.90 -6.72 -9.17
N ASN A 378 -30.03 -6.25 -10.40
CA ASN A 378 -30.70 -6.95 -11.49
C ASN A 378 -29.85 -8.14 -11.90
N ASN A 379 -30.19 -9.32 -11.39
CA ASN A 379 -29.66 -10.56 -11.95
C ASN A 379 -30.58 -11.02 -13.07
N ASP A 380 -30.49 -10.39 -14.25
CA ASP A 380 -31.18 -10.86 -15.46
C ASP A 380 -30.73 -12.30 -15.84
N GLN A 381 -29.61 -12.78 -15.27
CA GLN A 381 -29.11 -14.15 -15.40
C GLN A 381 -29.83 -15.18 -14.52
N LEU A 382 -30.67 -14.79 -13.55
CA LEU A 382 -31.36 -15.77 -12.71
C LEU A 382 -32.50 -16.49 -13.44
N GLU A 383 -33.10 -15.88 -14.47
CA GLU A 383 -34.15 -16.52 -15.28
C GLU A 383 -33.64 -17.76 -16.05
N THR A 384 -32.33 -17.88 -16.29
CA THR A 384 -31.70 -19.04 -16.95
C THR A 384 -31.17 -20.10 -15.99
N LEU A 385 -31.17 -19.86 -14.67
CA LEU A 385 -30.49 -20.69 -13.67
C LEU A 385 -31.42 -21.56 -12.81
N ASN A 386 -32.74 -21.50 -13.06
CA ASN A 386 -33.76 -22.21 -12.27
C ASN A 386 -33.73 -23.75 -12.38
N GLU A 387 -32.84 -24.36 -13.18
CA GLU A 387 -32.82 -25.81 -13.31
C GLU A 387 -31.80 -26.56 -12.44
N GLN A 388 -30.67 -25.97 -11.94
CA GLN A 388 -29.59 -26.82 -11.39
C GLN A 388 -28.71 -26.35 -10.21
N LEU A 389 -28.88 -25.19 -9.57
CA LEU A 389 -28.01 -24.83 -8.42
C LEU A 389 -28.69 -24.86 -7.03
N PRO A 390 -28.04 -25.48 -6.00
CA PRO A 390 -28.50 -25.39 -4.63
C PRO A 390 -28.30 -23.96 -4.09
N SER A 391 -29.37 -23.43 -3.51
CA SER A 391 -29.58 -22.08 -2.95
C SER A 391 -28.65 -21.66 -1.80
N ARG A 392 -27.41 -22.14 -1.70
CA ARG A 392 -26.68 -22.13 -0.43
C ARG A 392 -25.94 -20.86 -0.03
N ASN A 393 -25.73 -19.86 -0.90
CA ASN A 393 -24.91 -18.67 -0.53
C ASN A 393 -25.53 -17.30 -0.87
N MET A 394 -26.85 -17.15 -0.87
CA MET A 394 -27.46 -15.80 -0.82
C MET A 394 -28.11 -15.58 0.55
N PRO A 395 -27.63 -14.62 1.36
CA PRO A 395 -28.12 -14.42 2.73
C PRO A 395 -29.59 -13.98 2.77
N PHE A 396 -30.12 -13.41 1.68
CA PHE A 396 -31.54 -13.15 1.49
C PHE A 396 -31.84 -13.06 -0.01
N SER A 397 -32.95 -13.65 -0.44
CA SER A 397 -33.55 -13.39 -1.76
C SER A 397 -35.01 -13.01 -1.54
N MET A 398 -35.46 -11.92 -2.17
CA MET A 398 -36.84 -11.47 -2.11
C MET A 398 -37.40 -11.48 -3.53
N MET A 399 -38.39 -12.33 -3.77
CA MET A 399 -39.11 -12.36 -5.04
C MET A 399 -40.22 -11.29 -4.99
N ILE A 400 -40.06 -10.23 -5.78
CA ILE A 400 -41.05 -9.16 -5.90
C ILE A 400 -42.00 -9.52 -7.05
N THR A 401 -43.10 -10.21 -6.75
CA THR A 401 -44.09 -10.63 -7.76
C THR A 401 -45.26 -9.66 -7.91
N SER A 402 -45.45 -8.74 -6.96
CA SER A 402 -46.57 -7.80 -7.00
C SER A 402 -46.25 -6.56 -7.83
N ILE A 403 -46.48 -6.65 -9.14
CA ILE A 403 -46.50 -5.50 -10.05
C ILE A 403 -47.63 -4.53 -9.64
N GLU A 404 -48.72 -5.05 -9.08
CA GLU A 404 -49.90 -4.27 -8.69
C GLU A 404 -49.61 -3.23 -7.60
N HIS A 405 -48.68 -3.53 -6.68
CA HIS A 405 -48.29 -2.61 -5.60
C HIS A 405 -47.03 -1.79 -5.91
N MET A 406 -46.37 -2.05 -7.05
CA MET A 406 -45.18 -1.31 -7.46
C MET A 406 -45.57 0.02 -8.10
N LYS A 407 -45.23 1.14 -7.47
CA LYS A 407 -45.56 2.49 -7.98
C LYS A 407 -44.51 3.04 -8.93
N LYS A 408 -43.24 2.75 -8.66
CA LYS A 408 -42.12 3.25 -9.44
C LYS A 408 -41.02 2.20 -9.47
N ARG A 409 -40.45 2.03 -10.64
CA ARG A 409 -39.21 1.29 -10.88
C ARG A 409 -38.25 2.25 -11.58
N LEU A 410 -37.03 2.37 -11.05
CA LEU A 410 -35.93 3.07 -11.70
C LEU A 410 -34.77 2.09 -11.87
N THR A 411 -34.22 1.99 -13.06
CA THR A 411 -33.08 1.11 -13.33
C THR A 411 -31.86 1.95 -13.67
N LEU A 412 -30.74 1.68 -12.99
CA LEU A 412 -29.46 2.36 -13.11
C LEU A 412 -28.38 1.30 -13.28
N GLY A 413 -28.03 1.01 -14.54
CA GLY A 413 -27.12 -0.09 -14.88
C GLY A 413 -27.60 -1.43 -14.33
N GLN A 414 -26.75 -2.08 -13.54
CA GLN A 414 -27.04 -3.39 -12.93
C GLN A 414 -27.95 -3.33 -11.70
N TYR A 415 -28.46 -2.16 -11.31
CA TYR A 415 -29.31 -2.01 -10.14
C TYR A 415 -30.69 -1.49 -10.51
N SER A 416 -31.70 -1.89 -9.74
CA SER A 416 -33.05 -1.32 -9.78
C SER A 416 -33.50 -0.85 -8.40
N ILE A 417 -34.21 0.27 -8.40
CA ILE A 417 -34.90 0.86 -7.26
C ILE A 417 -36.39 0.64 -7.46
N TYR A 418 -37.04 0.03 -6.49
CA TYR A 418 -38.47 -0.24 -6.48
C TYR A 418 -39.11 0.52 -5.32
N SER A 419 -40.24 1.19 -5.56
CA SER A 419 -41.05 1.79 -4.49
C SER A 419 -42.44 1.16 -4.42
N PHE A 420 -42.84 0.78 -3.21
CA PHE A 420 -44.14 0.21 -2.88
C PHE A 420 -44.80 1.10 -1.83
N TYR A 421 -45.91 1.75 -2.16
CA TYR A 421 -46.70 2.59 -1.24
C TYR A 421 -48.11 2.88 -1.76
#